data_AF-A0A0Q4J9W0-F1
#
_entry.id   AF-A0A0Q4J9W0-F1
#
_cell.length_a   1.000
_cell.length_b   1.000
_cell.length_c   1.000
_cell.angle_alpha   90.00
_cell.angle_beta   90.00
_cell.angle_gamma   90.00
#
_symmetry.space_group_name_H-M   'P 1'
#
loop_
_entity.id
_entity.type
_entity.pdbx_description
1 polymer ?
#
loop_
_entity_poly.entity_id
_entity_poly.type
_entity_poly.pdbx_seq_one_letter_code
_entity_poly.pdbx_strand_id
1 'polypeptide(L)'
;MPQMPNRSGTPVKRDQVALPRRVDVEAIDAALDDQQNQINQKANASTVGGLATAVNSKASQSSVDTLAGTVAGKADSATLTALAATVPTIADEIPQPEVTGGQAGLEGMKVPGARHQHPRLTSTTKATITAGSTVQVAFTRTFVNKPGITCTEEPPDTGTMSSNPATFRVESWVREVMTPTPSGAYTGCVIKVWRSRPLPTMTPLSLAALLTAVVTGVNALIAALTNYDIFGANAVGTTFSCIAIQRSDVA
;
A
#
# COMPACT_ATOMS: atom_id res chain seq x y z
N MET A 1 -139.86 64.43 59.17
CA MET A 1 -139.46 65.62 58.38
C MET A 1 -138.09 66.07 58.89
N PRO A 2 -137.09 66.49 58.08
CA PRO A 2 -137.06 66.64 56.61
C PRO A 2 -135.75 66.18 55.90
N GLN A 3 -135.83 66.16 54.56
CA GLN A 3 -134.79 66.30 53.52
C GLN A 3 -133.76 65.19 53.23
N MET A 4 -134.11 64.35 52.24
CA MET A 4 -133.17 64.02 51.15
C MET A 4 -132.91 65.25 50.28
N PRO A 5 -131.67 65.44 49.82
CA PRO A 5 -131.35 65.33 48.38
C PRO A 5 -129.96 64.68 48.17
N ASN A 6 -129.44 64.28 47.00
CA ASN A 6 -129.91 63.90 45.66
C ASN A 6 -128.61 63.76 44.83
N ARG A 7 -128.35 62.59 44.20
CA ARG A 7 -127.43 62.35 43.06
C ARG A 7 -125.94 62.65 43.27
N SER A 8 -124.97 62.03 42.60
CA SER A 8 -124.89 60.90 41.67
C SER A 8 -123.40 60.76 41.33
N GLY A 9 -122.91 59.53 41.19
CA GLY A 9 -121.65 59.25 40.49
C GLY A 9 -120.54 58.72 41.39
N THR A 10 -120.44 57.39 41.49
CA THR A 10 -119.18 56.73 41.81
C THR A 10 -118.44 56.40 40.52
N PRO A 11 -117.20 56.89 40.32
CA PRO A 11 -116.24 56.20 39.46
C PRO A 11 -115.34 55.30 40.30
N VAL A 12 -115.43 54.03 39.95
CA VAL A 12 -114.55 52.89 40.23
C VAL A 12 -113.11 53.26 40.64
N LYS A 13 -112.66 52.75 41.79
CA LYS A 13 -111.23 52.61 42.12
C LYS A 13 -110.56 51.76 41.03
N ARG A 14 -109.78 52.37 40.14
CA ARG A 14 -108.80 51.61 39.35
C ARG A 14 -107.63 51.32 40.26
N ASP A 15 -107.63 50.13 40.83
CA ASP A 15 -106.40 49.51 41.33
C ASP A 15 -105.40 49.49 40.16
N GLN A 16 -104.34 50.29 40.29
CA GLN A 16 -103.26 50.34 39.32
C GLN A 16 -102.51 49.02 39.44
N VAL A 17 -102.91 48.04 38.62
CA VAL A 17 -102.20 46.77 38.42
C VAL A 17 -100.74 47.11 38.14
N ALA A 18 -99.84 46.66 39.01
CA ALA A 18 -98.40 46.80 38.82
C ALA A 18 -98.04 46.13 37.48
N LEU A 19 -97.75 46.94 36.47
CA LEU A 19 -97.23 46.46 35.20
C LEU A 19 -95.92 45.72 35.47
N PRO A 20 -95.69 44.54 34.86
CA PRO A 20 -94.52 43.74 35.13
C PRO A 20 -93.25 44.52 34.78
N ARG A 21 -92.22 44.29 35.60
CA ARG A 21 -90.85 44.83 35.53
C ARG A 21 -90.43 45.05 34.07
N ARG A 22 -90.24 46.31 33.66
CA ARG A 22 -89.76 46.67 32.31
C ARG A 22 -88.43 45.96 32.08
N VAL A 23 -88.29 45.32 30.93
CA VAL A 23 -86.99 44.87 30.42
C VAL A 23 -86.14 46.12 30.26
N ASP A 24 -85.03 46.17 30.99
CA ASP A 24 -84.09 47.29 30.92
C ASP A 24 -83.20 47.09 29.70
N VAL A 25 -83.68 47.58 28.56
CA VAL A 25 -83.00 47.45 27.26
C VAL A 25 -81.60 48.08 27.30
N GLU A 26 -81.45 49.15 28.07
CA GLU A 26 -80.18 49.86 28.24
C GLU A 26 -79.14 49.00 28.98
N ALA A 27 -79.58 48.25 30.00
CA ALA A 27 -78.71 47.30 30.69
C ALA A 27 -78.31 46.10 29.80
N ILE A 28 -79.19 45.67 28.89
CA ILE A 28 -78.90 44.61 27.92
C ILE A 28 -77.89 45.10 26.88
N ASP A 29 -78.07 46.31 26.36
CA ASP A 29 -77.15 46.91 25.39
C ASP A 29 -75.76 47.10 25.99
N ALA A 30 -75.68 47.57 27.24
CA ALA A 30 -74.41 47.70 27.96
C ALA A 30 -73.72 46.34 28.20
N ALA A 31 -74.49 45.30 28.54
CA ALA A 31 -73.94 43.96 28.73
C ALA A 31 -73.44 43.34 27.41
N LEU A 32 -74.14 43.60 26.30
CA LEU A 32 -73.76 43.12 24.98
C LEU A 32 -72.48 43.82 24.49
N ASP A 33 -72.35 45.12 24.74
CA ASP A 33 -71.13 45.88 24.43
C ASP A 33 -69.93 45.38 25.25
N ASP A 34 -70.11 45.12 26.54
CA ASP A 34 -69.05 44.54 27.38
C ASP A 34 -68.63 43.14 26.90
N GLN A 35 -69.59 42.28 26.55
CA GLN A 35 -69.30 40.96 25.99
C GLN A 35 -68.52 41.07 24.67
N GLN A 36 -68.90 41.99 23.79
CA GLN A 36 -68.19 42.22 22.53
C GLN A 36 -66.76 42.72 22.78
N ASN A 37 -66.57 43.61 23.75
CA ASN A 37 -65.25 44.10 24.15
C ASN A 37 -64.38 42.98 24.73
N GLN A 38 -64.94 42.10 25.58
CA GLN A 38 -64.23 40.93 26.10
C GLN A 38 -63.85 39.94 25.00
N ILE A 39 -64.74 39.69 24.04
CA ILE A 39 -64.48 38.84 22.88
C ILE A 39 -63.31 39.41 22.07
N ASN A 40 -63.35 40.71 21.75
CA ASN A 40 -62.31 41.38 20.98
C ASN A 40 -60.94 41.36 21.69
N GLN A 41 -60.93 41.52 23.01
CA GLN A 41 -59.70 41.50 23.82
C GLN A 41 -59.11 40.09 23.99
N LYS A 42 -59.95 39.09 24.26
CA LYS A 42 -59.51 37.70 24.50
C LYS A 42 -59.13 36.99 23.20
N ALA A 43 -59.79 37.28 22.08
CA ALA A 43 -59.55 36.57 20.83
C ALA A 43 -58.20 36.91 20.17
N ASN A 44 -57.67 38.13 20.35
CA ASN A 44 -56.55 38.60 19.53
C ASN A 44 -55.20 38.70 20.26
N ALA A 45 -55.11 39.30 21.44
CA ALA A 45 -53.80 39.68 21.96
C ALA A 45 -53.00 38.51 22.58
N SER A 46 -53.64 37.74 23.47
CA SER A 46 -52.95 36.67 24.21
C SER A 46 -52.64 35.46 23.32
N THR A 47 -53.59 35.06 22.48
CA THR A 47 -53.42 33.94 21.54
C THR A 47 -52.34 34.25 20.50
N VAL A 48 -52.34 35.44 19.90
CA VAL A 48 -51.33 35.83 18.92
C VAL A 48 -49.96 36.02 19.57
N GLY A 49 -49.88 36.62 20.76
CA GLY A 49 -48.62 36.74 21.51
C GLY A 49 -48.03 35.39 21.93
N GLY A 50 -48.88 34.45 22.36
CA GLY A 50 -48.49 33.08 22.69
C GLY A 50 -48.02 32.30 21.46
N LEU A 51 -48.72 32.44 20.33
CA LEU A 51 -48.34 31.82 19.07
C LEU A 51 -47.02 32.40 18.54
N ALA A 52 -46.83 33.71 18.58
CA ALA A 52 -45.57 34.37 18.21
C ALA A 52 -44.40 33.87 19.07
N THR A 53 -44.61 33.74 20.38
CA THR A 53 -43.61 33.19 21.31
C THR A 53 -43.29 31.73 20.98
N ALA A 54 -44.31 30.88 20.80
CA ALA A 54 -44.13 29.46 20.48
C ALA A 54 -43.43 29.25 19.13
N VAL A 55 -43.78 30.04 18.11
CA VAL A 55 -43.12 30.04 16.79
C VAL A 55 -41.66 30.46 16.91
N ASN A 56 -41.37 31.54 17.65
CA ASN A 56 -40.00 32.02 17.86
C ASN A 56 -39.14 31.03 18.68
N SER A 57 -39.74 30.28 19.61
CA SER A 57 -39.03 29.26 20.38
C SER A 57 -38.76 27.98 19.59
N LYS A 58 -39.67 27.56 18.70
CA LYS A 58 -39.55 26.30 17.94
C LYS A 58 -38.50 26.35 16.81
N ALA A 59 -38.18 27.55 16.33
CA ALA A 59 -37.07 27.83 15.42
C ALA A 59 -36.05 28.78 16.07
N SER A 60 -35.67 28.51 17.32
CA SER A 60 -34.71 29.36 18.04
C SER A 60 -33.45 29.55 17.19
N GLN A 61 -33.08 30.80 16.92
CA GLN A 61 -31.90 31.20 16.16
C GLN A 61 -30.65 30.44 16.60
N SER A 62 -30.53 30.16 17.91
CA SER A 62 -29.46 29.36 18.50
C SER A 62 -29.29 27.95 17.89
N SER A 63 -30.38 27.25 17.56
CA SER A 63 -30.31 25.92 16.92
C SER A 63 -29.81 26.02 15.48
N VAL A 64 -30.21 27.07 14.77
CA VAL A 64 -29.74 27.37 13.41
C VAL A 64 -28.27 27.76 13.42
N ASP A 65 -27.86 28.61 14.36
CA ASP A 65 -26.47 29.04 14.55
C ASP A 65 -25.57 27.86 14.91
N THR A 66 -26.04 26.96 15.78
CA THR A 66 -25.31 25.74 16.18
C THR A 66 -25.11 24.81 14.97
N LEU A 67 -26.15 24.62 14.16
CA LEU A 67 -26.07 23.81 12.95
C LEU A 67 -25.13 24.45 11.91
N ALA A 68 -25.23 25.78 11.73
CA ALA A 68 -24.36 26.53 10.83
C ALA A 68 -22.88 26.41 11.25
N GLY A 69 -22.57 26.56 12.53
CA GLY A 69 -21.22 26.35 13.06
C GLY A 69 -20.72 24.92 12.89
N THR A 70 -21.58 23.93 13.14
CA THR A 70 -21.23 22.50 12.96
C THR A 70 -20.93 22.17 11.50
N VAL A 71 -21.71 22.70 10.55
CA VAL A 71 -21.51 22.47 9.12
C VAL A 71 -20.29 23.23 8.60
N ALA A 72 -20.07 24.46 9.05
CA ALA A 72 -18.90 25.25 8.70
C ALA A 72 -17.58 24.62 9.17
N GLY A 73 -17.61 23.86 10.27
CA GLY A 73 -16.45 23.12 10.78
C GLY A 73 -16.19 21.77 10.12
N LYS A 74 -17.07 21.29 9.23
CA LYS A 74 -16.83 20.07 8.46
C LYS A 74 -15.91 20.36 7.28
N ALA A 75 -15.00 19.44 6.99
CA ALA A 75 -14.15 19.52 5.81
C ALA A 75 -15.01 19.62 4.55
N ASP A 76 -14.77 20.66 3.75
CA ASP A 76 -15.44 20.84 2.47
C ASP A 76 -14.79 19.97 1.38
N SER A 77 -15.45 19.91 0.22
CA SER A 77 -14.97 19.13 -0.94
C SER A 77 -13.59 19.59 -1.40
N ALA A 78 -13.27 20.88 -1.26
CA ALA A 78 -11.97 21.44 -1.62
C ALA A 78 -10.86 20.92 -0.70
N THR A 79 -11.09 20.87 0.61
CA THR A 79 -10.17 20.33 1.61
C THR A 79 -9.93 18.84 1.39
N LEU A 80 -10.99 18.07 1.10
CA LEU A 80 -10.87 16.65 0.80
C LEU A 80 -10.11 16.39 -0.51
N THR A 81 -10.35 17.21 -1.52
CA THR A 81 -9.63 17.14 -2.81
C THR A 81 -8.15 17.50 -2.65
N ALA A 82 -7.85 18.55 -1.87
CA ALA A 82 -6.49 18.94 -1.56
C ALA A 82 -5.75 17.83 -0.79
N LEU A 83 -6.40 17.23 0.22
CA LEU A 83 -5.84 16.10 0.95
C LEU A 83 -5.58 14.90 0.04
N ALA A 84 -6.55 14.53 -0.81
CA ALA A 84 -6.40 13.44 -1.77
C ALA A 84 -5.24 13.68 -2.75
N ALA A 85 -5.00 14.94 -3.15
CA ALA A 85 -3.86 15.31 -3.98
C ALA A 85 -2.51 15.21 -3.25
N THR A 86 -2.49 15.27 -1.91
CA THR A 86 -1.26 15.10 -1.12
C THR A 86 -0.94 13.66 -0.76
N VAL A 87 -1.91 12.74 -0.85
CA VAL A 87 -1.68 11.32 -0.57
C VAL A 87 -0.91 10.73 -1.75
N PRO A 88 0.34 10.27 -1.54
CA PRO A 88 1.11 9.68 -2.63
C PRO A 88 0.48 8.38 -3.11
N THR A 89 0.35 8.21 -4.41
CA THR A 89 -0.04 6.92 -5.00
C THR A 89 1.15 5.95 -4.91
N ILE A 90 0.93 4.82 -4.25
CA ILE A 90 1.89 3.73 -4.22
C ILE A 90 1.81 3.02 -5.58
N ALA A 91 2.96 2.65 -6.15
CA ALA A 91 2.99 1.83 -7.35
C ALA A 91 2.24 0.50 -7.14
N ASP A 92 1.36 0.15 -8.07
CA ASP A 92 0.69 -1.16 -8.18
C ASP A 92 1.34 -2.07 -9.23
N GLU A 93 2.40 -1.60 -9.88
CA GLU A 93 3.16 -2.33 -10.89
C GLU A 93 4.41 -3.00 -10.31
N ILE A 94 4.80 -4.13 -10.90
CA ILE A 94 6.06 -4.80 -10.58
C ILE A 94 7.21 -3.90 -11.09
N PRO A 95 8.23 -3.60 -10.23
CA PRO A 95 9.41 -2.85 -10.63
C PRO A 95 10.06 -3.40 -11.91
N GLN A 96 10.35 -2.51 -12.85
CA GLN A 96 11.03 -2.90 -14.09
C GLN A 96 12.44 -3.42 -13.80
N PRO A 97 12.91 -4.45 -14.52
CA PRO A 97 14.31 -4.86 -14.46
C PRO A 97 15.24 -3.69 -14.81
N GLU A 98 16.29 -3.54 -14.01
CA GLU A 98 17.33 -2.52 -14.17
C GLU A 98 18.03 -2.63 -15.54
N VAL A 99 18.12 -1.53 -16.29
CA VAL A 99 18.74 -1.50 -17.63
C VAL A 99 20.19 -0.98 -17.58
N THR A 100 20.54 -0.09 -16.64
CA THR A 100 21.83 0.65 -16.65
C THR A 100 22.50 0.80 -15.27
N GLY A 101 22.22 -0.08 -14.32
CA GLY A 101 22.78 0.01 -12.96
C GLY A 101 22.02 1.00 -12.07
N GLY A 102 22.12 0.78 -10.76
CA GLY A 102 21.11 1.27 -9.82
C GLY A 102 21.37 2.73 -9.54
N GLN A 103 20.44 3.58 -9.93
CA GLN A 103 20.49 4.98 -9.53
C GLN A 103 19.88 5.11 -8.14
N ALA A 104 20.52 5.92 -7.28
CA ALA A 104 19.92 6.30 -6.02
C ALA A 104 18.56 6.97 -6.29
N GLY A 105 17.59 6.73 -5.40
CA GLY A 105 16.33 7.46 -5.46
C GLY A 105 16.58 8.96 -5.41
N LEU A 106 15.83 9.75 -6.20
CA LEU A 106 15.92 11.20 -6.16
C LEU A 106 15.42 11.69 -4.79
N GLU A 107 16.20 12.55 -4.13
CA GLU A 107 15.79 13.21 -2.89
C GLU A 107 14.43 13.90 -3.09
N GLY A 108 13.40 13.42 -2.39
CA GLY A 108 12.04 13.96 -2.46
C GLY A 108 10.95 12.91 -2.69
N MET A 109 11.26 11.78 -3.35
CA MET A 109 10.31 10.67 -3.46
C MET A 109 10.40 9.75 -2.25
N LYS A 110 9.49 9.94 -1.28
CA LYS A 110 9.34 9.08 -0.09
C LYS A 110 8.56 7.79 -0.33
N VAL A 111 8.01 7.61 -1.54
CA VAL A 111 7.25 6.43 -1.95
C VAL A 111 7.78 5.88 -3.28
N PRO A 112 7.76 4.54 -3.48
CA PRO A 112 8.10 3.96 -4.76
C PRO A 112 6.99 4.28 -5.79
N GLY A 113 7.32 5.08 -6.81
CA GLY A 113 6.46 5.26 -7.97
C GLY A 113 6.61 4.11 -8.98
N ALA A 114 5.71 4.01 -9.96
CA ALA A 114 5.67 2.93 -10.96
C ALA A 114 7.00 2.75 -11.75
N ARG A 115 7.88 3.74 -11.72
CA ARG A 115 9.21 3.72 -12.37
C ARG A 115 10.37 3.41 -11.44
N HIS A 116 10.11 3.03 -10.19
CA HIS A 116 11.15 2.61 -9.26
C HIS A 116 11.81 1.31 -9.76
N GLN A 117 13.14 1.31 -9.87
CA GLN A 117 13.94 0.13 -10.19
C GLN A 117 14.73 -0.28 -8.94
N HIS A 118 14.68 -1.55 -8.57
CA HIS A 118 15.54 -2.06 -7.51
C HIS A 118 16.96 -2.24 -8.03
N PRO A 119 17.99 -1.73 -7.34
CA PRO A 119 19.38 -2.03 -7.65
C PRO A 119 19.58 -3.54 -7.60
N ARG A 120 20.00 -4.17 -8.71
CA ARG A 120 20.01 -5.63 -8.75
C ARG A 120 21.09 -6.33 -7.95
N LEU A 121 22.15 -5.74 -7.41
CA LEU A 121 23.26 -6.40 -6.66
C LEU A 121 23.94 -7.64 -7.29
N THR A 122 23.32 -8.33 -8.23
CA THR A 122 23.70 -9.65 -8.71
C THR A 122 23.61 -9.70 -10.23
N SER A 123 24.53 -10.45 -10.82
CA SER A 123 24.46 -10.89 -12.21
C SER A 123 24.45 -12.40 -12.22
N THR A 124 23.59 -13.02 -13.03
CA THR A 124 23.52 -14.47 -13.19
C THR A 124 23.65 -14.80 -14.66
N THR A 125 24.68 -15.56 -15.02
CA THR A 125 24.96 -15.96 -16.39
C THR A 125 25.20 -17.46 -16.44
N LYS A 126 24.46 -18.15 -17.32
CA LYS A 126 24.69 -19.56 -17.65
C LYS A 126 25.82 -19.68 -18.67
N ALA A 127 26.78 -20.56 -18.43
CA ALA A 127 27.91 -20.80 -19.31
C ALA A 127 28.18 -22.30 -19.47
N THR A 128 28.73 -22.67 -20.63
CA THR A 128 29.14 -24.04 -20.94
C THR A 128 30.58 -24.04 -21.43
N ILE A 129 31.40 -24.97 -20.94
CA ILE A 129 32.76 -25.15 -21.43
C ILE A 129 32.69 -25.88 -22.78
N THR A 130 32.95 -25.17 -23.88
CA THR A 130 32.92 -25.76 -25.23
C THR A 130 34.27 -26.31 -25.66
N ALA A 131 35.37 -25.72 -25.19
CA ALA A 131 36.73 -26.16 -25.48
C ALA A 131 37.69 -25.78 -24.33
N GLY A 132 38.75 -26.58 -24.15
CA GLY A 132 39.77 -26.31 -23.13
C GLY A 132 39.25 -26.42 -21.70
N SER A 133 39.75 -25.54 -20.82
CA SER A 133 39.39 -25.50 -19.39
C SER A 133 38.96 -24.11 -18.93
N THR A 134 38.80 -23.16 -19.85
CA THR A 134 38.46 -21.77 -19.52
C THR A 134 37.25 -21.30 -20.30
N VAL A 135 36.45 -20.44 -19.68
CA VAL A 135 35.32 -19.78 -20.33
C VAL A 135 35.24 -18.34 -19.85
N GLN A 136 34.96 -17.43 -20.77
CA GLN A 136 34.66 -16.04 -20.44
C GLN A 136 33.17 -15.91 -20.14
N VAL A 137 32.85 -15.34 -18.98
CA VAL A 137 31.49 -15.04 -18.56
C VAL A 137 31.31 -13.53 -18.58
N ALA A 138 30.37 -13.07 -19.43
CA ALA A 138 29.89 -11.70 -19.42
C ALA A 138 28.85 -11.53 -18.32
N PHE A 139 28.95 -10.44 -17.57
CA PHE A 139 27.95 -10.07 -16.58
C PHE A 139 26.82 -9.30 -17.24
N THR A 140 25.60 -9.57 -16.80
CA THR A 140 24.37 -8.85 -17.15
C THR A 140 24.30 -7.43 -16.58
N ARG A 141 25.28 -7.03 -15.74
CA ARG A 141 25.47 -5.67 -15.24
C ARG A 141 26.95 -5.42 -14.97
N THR A 142 27.30 -4.15 -14.81
CA THR A 142 28.65 -3.75 -14.43
C THR A 142 28.78 -3.62 -12.92
N PHE A 143 30.01 -3.78 -12.41
CA PHE A 143 30.35 -3.59 -11.00
C PHE A 143 31.51 -2.62 -10.89
N VAL A 144 31.38 -1.58 -10.06
CA VAL A 144 32.48 -0.63 -9.82
C VAL A 144 33.64 -1.32 -9.12
N ASN A 145 33.32 -2.14 -8.11
CA ASN A 145 34.25 -2.94 -7.34
C ASN A 145 34.25 -4.39 -7.79
N LYS A 146 35.32 -5.12 -7.47
CA LYS A 146 35.44 -6.55 -7.78
C LYS A 146 34.29 -7.33 -7.10
N PRO A 147 33.39 -7.97 -7.85
CA PRO A 147 32.28 -8.71 -7.25
C PRO A 147 32.75 -10.04 -6.67
N GLY A 148 31.98 -10.60 -5.74
CA GLY A 148 32.11 -12.00 -5.32
C GLY A 148 31.54 -12.92 -6.40
N ILE A 149 32.22 -14.03 -6.70
CA ILE A 149 31.76 -15.01 -7.71
C ILE A 149 31.40 -16.32 -7.03
N THR A 150 30.23 -16.85 -7.36
CA THR A 150 29.83 -18.22 -7.02
C THR A 150 29.45 -18.95 -8.30
N CYS A 151 30.00 -20.15 -8.49
CA CYS A 151 29.68 -21.00 -9.64
C CYS A 151 29.02 -22.28 -9.14
N THR A 152 27.90 -22.66 -9.75
CA THR A 152 27.20 -23.89 -9.43
C THR A 152 27.04 -24.71 -10.71
N GLU A 153 27.57 -25.93 -10.72
CA GLU A 153 27.39 -26.86 -11.83
C GLU A 153 25.90 -27.18 -12.01
N GLU A 154 25.44 -27.16 -13.25
CA GLU A 154 24.08 -27.53 -13.62
C GLU A 154 24.08 -28.91 -14.28
N PRO A 155 23.08 -29.77 -13.97
CA PRO A 155 22.88 -30.99 -14.73
C PRO A 155 22.68 -30.67 -16.22
N PRO A 156 23.21 -31.48 -17.14
CA PRO A 156 22.87 -31.33 -18.55
C PRO A 156 21.37 -31.62 -18.75
N ASP A 157 20.72 -30.89 -19.66
CA ASP A 157 19.27 -30.99 -19.92
C ASP A 157 18.81 -32.41 -20.26
N THR A 158 19.72 -33.26 -20.74
CA THR A 158 19.45 -34.63 -21.22
C THR A 158 20.18 -35.72 -20.45
N GLY A 159 20.77 -35.46 -19.27
CA GLY A 159 21.65 -36.45 -18.65
C GLY A 159 21.88 -36.34 -17.15
N THR A 160 22.75 -37.23 -16.67
CA THR A 160 23.22 -37.28 -15.29
C THR A 160 24.49 -36.47 -15.13
N MET A 161 24.64 -35.82 -13.97
CA MET A 161 25.89 -35.16 -13.59
C MET A 161 27.06 -36.15 -13.63
N SER A 162 28.26 -35.66 -13.95
CA SER A 162 29.48 -36.43 -13.79
C SER A 162 29.64 -36.86 -12.34
N SER A 163 30.15 -38.08 -12.11
CA SER A 163 30.50 -38.57 -10.76
C SER A 163 31.64 -37.77 -10.12
N ASN A 164 32.39 -37.02 -10.93
CA ASN A 164 33.48 -36.14 -10.48
C ASN A 164 33.02 -34.68 -10.61
N PRO A 165 32.73 -33.98 -9.51
CA PRO A 165 32.22 -32.60 -9.57
C PRO A 165 33.24 -31.64 -10.18
N ALA A 166 32.75 -30.63 -10.89
CA ALA A 166 33.59 -29.58 -11.42
C ALA A 166 34.00 -28.60 -10.31
N THR A 167 35.25 -28.15 -10.36
CA THR A 167 35.78 -27.08 -9.52
C THR A 167 35.99 -25.84 -10.38
N PHE A 168 35.62 -24.67 -9.84
CA PHE A 168 35.63 -23.40 -10.55
C PHE A 168 36.58 -22.42 -9.87
N ARG A 169 37.32 -21.65 -10.66
CA ARG A 169 38.15 -20.55 -10.15
C ARG A 169 38.15 -19.40 -11.15
N VAL A 170 38.04 -18.18 -10.64
CA VAL A 170 38.27 -16.98 -11.44
C VAL A 170 39.77 -16.84 -11.72
N GLU A 171 40.14 -16.87 -13.00
CA GLU A 171 41.52 -16.70 -13.45
C GLU A 171 41.85 -15.24 -13.72
N SER A 172 40.94 -14.52 -14.37
CA SER A 172 41.11 -13.09 -14.67
C SER A 172 39.78 -12.36 -14.72
N TRP A 173 39.85 -11.02 -14.72
CA TRP A 173 38.70 -10.12 -14.73
C TRP A 173 38.62 -9.36 -16.04
N VAL A 174 37.41 -9.21 -16.56
CA VAL A 174 37.12 -8.38 -17.73
C VAL A 174 36.59 -7.04 -17.21
N ARG A 175 37.20 -5.94 -17.67
CA ARG A 175 36.83 -4.57 -17.30
C ARG A 175 36.56 -3.77 -18.56
N GLU A 176 35.73 -2.73 -18.43
CA GLU A 176 35.58 -1.73 -19.48
C GLU A 176 36.92 -1.06 -19.76
N VAL A 177 37.24 -0.93 -21.05
CA VAL A 177 38.41 -0.18 -21.49
C VAL A 177 38.02 1.28 -21.53
N MET A 178 38.47 2.03 -20.53
CA MET A 178 38.35 3.50 -20.49
C MET A 178 39.76 4.10 -20.57
N THR A 179 39.91 5.24 -21.24
CA THR A 179 41.18 5.97 -21.32
C THR A 179 41.29 6.93 -20.14
N PRO A 180 42.35 6.86 -19.30
CA PRO A 180 43.50 5.95 -19.37
C PRO A 180 43.21 4.53 -18.83
N THR A 181 43.75 3.53 -19.53
CA THR A 181 43.49 2.09 -19.30
C THR A 181 44.22 1.55 -18.07
N PRO A 182 43.63 0.62 -17.26
CA PRO A 182 42.22 0.27 -17.12
C PRO A 182 41.64 0.81 -15.79
N SER A 183 40.67 1.73 -15.86
CA SER A 183 39.92 2.22 -14.70
C SER A 183 38.39 1.96 -14.76
N GLY A 184 37.90 1.22 -15.76
CA GLY A 184 36.47 0.98 -15.96
C GLY A 184 35.85 -0.07 -15.02
N ALA A 185 34.53 -0.19 -15.07
CA ALA A 185 33.79 -1.16 -14.26
C ALA A 185 34.08 -2.61 -14.70
N TYR A 186 33.90 -3.56 -13.80
CA TYR A 186 33.97 -5.00 -14.08
C TYR A 186 32.74 -5.43 -14.89
N THR A 187 32.97 -5.99 -16.07
CA THR A 187 31.93 -6.44 -17.04
C THR A 187 31.90 -7.94 -17.20
N GLY A 188 32.87 -8.67 -16.65
CA GLY A 188 32.93 -10.11 -16.73
C GLY A 188 34.14 -10.71 -16.02
N CYS A 189 34.30 -12.01 -16.18
CA CYS A 189 35.49 -12.73 -15.71
C CYS A 189 35.79 -13.93 -16.61
N VAL A 190 37.03 -14.41 -16.54
CA VAL A 190 37.42 -15.71 -17.11
C VAL A 190 37.45 -16.71 -15.98
N ILE A 191 36.68 -17.79 -16.15
CA ILE A 191 36.56 -18.87 -15.18
C ILE A 191 37.29 -20.06 -15.76
N LYS A 192 38.21 -20.59 -14.97
CA LYS A 192 38.88 -21.85 -15.23
C LYS A 192 38.18 -22.95 -14.45
N VAL A 193 37.94 -24.07 -15.13
CA VAL A 193 37.16 -25.21 -14.66
C VAL A 193 37.96 -26.48 -14.85
N TRP A 194 37.96 -27.33 -13.84
CA TRP A 194 38.60 -28.64 -13.88
C TRP A 194 37.77 -29.65 -13.12
N ARG A 195 37.96 -30.93 -13.45
CA ARG A 195 37.36 -32.04 -12.71
C ARG A 195 38.44 -32.83 -12.00
N SER A 196 38.05 -33.45 -10.89
CA SER A 196 38.90 -34.46 -10.29
C SER A 196 39.03 -35.66 -11.22
N ARG A 197 40.25 -36.08 -11.49
CA ARG A 197 40.52 -37.35 -12.17
C ARG A 197 40.40 -38.48 -11.14
N PRO A 198 39.78 -39.62 -11.49
CA PRO A 198 39.85 -40.80 -10.63
C PRO A 198 41.29 -41.32 -10.59
N LEU A 199 41.69 -41.82 -9.42
CA LEU A 199 42.99 -42.46 -9.26
C LEU A 199 43.13 -43.59 -10.30
N PRO A 200 44.33 -43.78 -10.88
CA PRO A 200 44.57 -44.89 -11.79
C PRO A 200 44.19 -46.20 -11.10
N THR A 201 43.33 -46.99 -11.74
CA THR A 201 42.93 -48.30 -11.21
C THR A 201 44.15 -49.21 -11.22
N MET A 202 44.62 -49.59 -10.04
CA MET A 202 45.64 -50.64 -9.93
C MET A 202 44.96 -51.99 -10.00
N THR A 203 45.28 -52.78 -11.02
CA THR A 203 44.94 -54.20 -11.03
C THR A 203 45.70 -54.86 -9.88
N PRO A 204 45.04 -55.49 -8.90
CA PRO A 204 45.73 -56.13 -7.79
C PRO A 204 46.62 -57.24 -8.36
N LEU A 205 47.94 -57.08 -8.22
CA LEU A 205 48.90 -58.13 -8.53
C LEU A 205 48.69 -59.25 -7.50
N SER A 206 48.47 -60.48 -7.98
CA SER A 206 48.39 -61.65 -7.11
C SER A 206 49.67 -61.80 -6.30
N LEU A 207 49.62 -62.45 -5.14
CA LEU A 207 50.79 -62.63 -4.26
C LEU A 207 51.98 -63.29 -4.99
N ALA A 208 51.71 -64.18 -5.95
CA ALA A 208 52.72 -64.80 -6.81
C ALA A 208 53.37 -63.82 -7.80
N ALA A 209 52.59 -62.87 -8.34
CA ALA A 209 53.11 -61.77 -9.15
C ALA A 209 53.84 -60.74 -8.28
N LEU A 210 53.48 -60.55 -7.00
CA LEU A 210 54.27 -59.69 -6.11
C LEU A 210 55.69 -60.23 -5.94
N LEU A 211 55.90 -61.52 -5.66
CA LEU A 211 57.25 -62.05 -5.38
C LEU A 211 58.22 -61.98 -6.57
N THR A 212 57.73 -62.01 -7.80
CA THR A 212 58.57 -61.95 -9.02
C THR A 212 58.49 -60.63 -9.77
N ALA A 213 57.43 -59.85 -9.53
CA ALA A 213 57.12 -58.63 -10.26
C ALA A 213 57.02 -57.41 -9.34
N VAL A 214 57.63 -57.41 -8.13
CA VAL A 214 57.74 -56.19 -7.29
C VAL A 214 58.26 -55.03 -8.12
N VAL A 215 59.37 -55.23 -8.83
CA VAL A 215 60.01 -54.20 -9.66
C VAL A 215 59.06 -53.74 -10.77
N THR A 216 58.37 -54.68 -11.43
CA THR A 216 57.40 -54.37 -12.49
C THR A 216 56.18 -53.62 -11.95
N GLY A 217 55.66 -54.01 -10.79
CA GLY A 217 54.51 -53.38 -10.15
C GLY A 217 54.83 -51.98 -9.61
N VAL A 218 56.00 -51.80 -9.00
CA VAL A 218 56.48 -50.47 -8.57
C VAL A 218 56.72 -49.57 -9.78
N ASN A 219 57.34 -50.08 -10.86
CA ASN A 219 57.51 -49.31 -12.09
C ASN A 219 56.17 -48.96 -12.74
N ALA A 220 55.17 -49.85 -12.69
CA ALA A 220 53.82 -49.56 -13.16
C ALA A 220 53.12 -48.48 -12.32
N LEU A 221 53.30 -48.50 -10.99
CA LEU A 221 52.79 -47.44 -10.11
C LEU A 221 53.44 -46.10 -10.40
N ILE A 222 54.77 -46.08 -10.48
CA ILE A 222 55.53 -44.86 -10.81
C ILE A 222 55.08 -44.35 -12.17
N ALA A 223 54.99 -45.20 -13.19
CA ALA A 223 54.52 -44.80 -14.51
C ALA A 223 53.07 -44.26 -14.50
N ALA A 224 52.16 -44.89 -13.74
CA ALA A 224 50.77 -44.45 -13.64
C ALA A 224 50.61 -43.11 -12.89
N LEU A 225 51.49 -42.83 -11.92
CA LEU A 225 51.49 -41.58 -11.16
C LEU A 225 52.34 -40.47 -11.79
N THR A 226 53.28 -40.83 -12.67
CA THR A 226 54.12 -39.86 -13.38
C THR A 226 53.22 -39.01 -14.28
N ASN A 227 53.24 -37.69 -14.05
CA ASN A 227 52.34 -36.71 -14.70
C ASN A 227 50.85 -36.87 -14.37
N TYR A 228 50.50 -37.58 -13.29
CA TYR A 228 49.12 -37.62 -12.82
C TYR A 228 48.74 -36.26 -12.21
N ASP A 229 47.92 -35.51 -12.94
CA ASP A 229 47.26 -34.31 -12.44
C ASP A 229 45.85 -34.68 -11.97
N ILE A 230 45.62 -34.56 -10.66
CA ILE A 230 44.30 -34.79 -10.06
C ILE A 230 43.25 -33.82 -10.59
N PHE A 231 43.65 -32.66 -11.13
CA PHE A 231 42.78 -31.67 -11.74
C PHE A 231 42.89 -31.63 -13.27
N GLY A 232 43.55 -32.62 -13.87
CA GLY A 232 43.78 -32.68 -15.32
C GLY A 232 42.62 -33.28 -16.13
N ALA A 233 41.51 -33.67 -15.49
CA ALA A 233 40.38 -34.24 -16.21
C ALA A 233 39.63 -33.18 -17.04
N ASN A 234 39.21 -33.57 -18.24
CA ASN A 234 38.52 -32.69 -19.17
C ASN A 234 37.20 -32.17 -18.58
N ALA A 235 37.01 -30.85 -18.60
CA ALA A 235 35.79 -30.19 -18.14
C ALA A 235 34.87 -29.75 -19.29
N VAL A 236 35.22 -30.03 -20.55
CA VAL A 236 34.36 -29.75 -21.71
C VAL A 236 32.99 -30.41 -21.55
N GLY A 237 31.94 -29.68 -21.90
CA GLY A 237 30.54 -30.07 -21.71
C GLY A 237 29.97 -29.71 -20.33
N THR A 238 30.79 -29.24 -19.39
CA THR A 238 30.29 -28.76 -18.10
C THR A 238 29.49 -27.47 -18.30
N THR A 239 28.23 -27.50 -17.88
CA THR A 239 27.36 -26.33 -17.82
C THR A 239 27.24 -25.86 -16.37
N PHE A 240 27.23 -24.55 -16.15
CA PHE A 240 27.15 -23.98 -14.81
C PHE A 240 26.48 -22.60 -14.82
N SER A 241 25.93 -22.24 -13.66
CA SER A 241 25.47 -20.90 -13.36
C SER A 241 26.58 -20.12 -12.66
N CYS A 242 26.96 -18.97 -13.22
CA CYS A 242 27.88 -18.02 -12.60
C CYS A 242 27.08 -16.85 -12.02
N ILE A 243 27.19 -16.66 -10.71
CA ILE A 243 26.57 -15.55 -9.99
C ILE A 243 27.67 -14.59 -9.53
N ALA A 244 27.63 -13.35 -10.03
CA ALA A 244 28.48 -12.26 -9.55
C ALA A 244 27.67 -11.37 -8.60
N ILE A 245 28.19 -11.07 -7.41
CA ILE A 245 27.48 -10.36 -6.33
C ILE A 245 28.29 -9.13 -5.91
N GLN A 246 27.63 -7.97 -5.85
CA GLN A 246 28.21 -6.75 -5.30
C GLN A 246 28.41 -6.90 -3.79
N ARG A 247 29.61 -6.56 -3.33
CA ARG A 247 29.94 -6.52 -1.90
C ARG A 247 29.21 -5.36 -1.22
N SER A 248 28.62 -5.62 -0.05
CA SER A 248 27.87 -4.61 0.72
C SER A 248 28.77 -3.61 1.45
N ASP A 249 30.05 -3.94 1.68
CA ASP A 249 30.99 -3.14 2.46
C ASP A 249 31.77 -2.11 1.62
N VAL A 250 31.52 -2.06 0.31
CA VAL A 250 32.24 -1.21 -0.64
C VAL A 250 31.20 -0.51 -1.53
N ALA A 251 30.52 0.48 -0.94
CA ALA A 251 29.58 1.38 -1.61
C ALA A 251 30.24 2.74 -1.87
#